data_AF-A0A538DU58-F1
#
_entry.id   AF-A0A538DU58-F1
#
_cell.length_a   1.000
_cell.length_b   1.000
_cell.length_c   1.000
_cell.angle_alpha   90.00
_cell.angle_beta   90.00
_cell.angle_gamma   90.00
#
_symmetry.space_group_name_H-M   'P 1'
#
loop_
_entity.id
_entity.type
_entity.pdbx_description
1 polymer ?
#
loop_
_entity_poly.entity_id
_entity_poly.type
_entity_poly.pdbx_seq_one_letter_code
_entity_poly.pdbx_strand_id
1 'polypeptide(L)'
;MALAVRERGYAYMAITDHPRGTLAEQDLEVDQLNERLKPFRILKGIEVNIRVDGSLSLPDGELAARDWVIASLHGAFDRNPTERVLAAMDNPHVDCIGHLTARKINIRPPAEIDFESVVPRAVETGTFLEINSQPNRLDLRDTHARLAGEAGVKVAVNTDAHELRALQHVEMGVAQARRAWLTKDQVLNTRTWPQIEKLLK
;
A
#
# COMPACT_ATOMS: atom_id res chain seq x y z
N MET A 1 13.55 12.93 -0.74
CA MET A 1 12.56 12.06 -1.41
C MET A 1 11.60 12.85 -2.29
N ALA A 2 10.79 13.76 -1.73
CA ALA A 2 9.74 14.49 -2.46
C ALA A 2 10.19 15.19 -3.75
N LEU A 3 11.33 15.90 -3.74
CA LEU A 3 11.85 16.56 -4.94
C LEU A 3 12.13 15.56 -6.07
N ALA A 4 12.75 14.41 -5.76
CA ALA A 4 13.05 13.38 -6.75
C ALA A 4 11.78 12.72 -7.32
N VAL A 5 10.73 12.57 -6.51
CA VAL A 5 9.42 12.08 -6.99
C VAL A 5 8.77 13.12 -7.91
N ARG A 6 8.82 14.40 -7.54
CA ARG A 6 8.30 15.50 -8.36
C ARG A 6 9.05 15.65 -9.69
N GLU A 7 10.38 15.52 -9.69
CA GLU A 7 11.22 15.59 -10.90
C GLU A 7 10.90 14.45 -11.89
N ARG A 8 10.40 13.32 -11.41
CA ARG A 8 9.89 12.22 -12.24
C ARG A 8 8.51 12.49 -12.85
N GLY A 9 7.89 13.63 -12.54
CA GLY A 9 6.59 14.05 -13.09
C GLY A 9 5.37 13.48 -12.37
N TYR A 10 5.53 12.88 -11.18
CA TYR A 10 4.40 12.44 -10.38
C TYR A 10 3.62 13.63 -9.79
N ALA A 11 2.31 13.49 -9.70
CA ALA A 11 1.43 14.51 -9.12
C ALA A 11 1.37 14.45 -7.58
N TYR A 12 1.60 13.27 -7.00
CA TYR A 12 1.57 13.06 -5.55
C TYR A 12 2.51 11.95 -5.12
N MET A 13 2.79 11.88 -3.82
CA MET A 13 3.44 10.76 -3.15
C MET A 13 2.83 10.54 -1.77
N ALA A 14 2.85 9.31 -1.28
CA ALA A 14 2.60 9.02 0.13
C ALA A 14 3.92 8.76 0.85
N ILE A 15 4.10 9.37 2.01
CA ILE A 15 5.11 8.94 2.99
C ILE A 15 4.41 7.96 3.92
N THR A 16 4.83 6.70 3.91
CA THR A 16 4.19 5.61 4.66
C THR A 16 5.21 4.97 5.59
N ASP A 17 5.83 5.78 6.45
CA ASP A 17 6.79 5.28 7.41
C ASP A 17 6.12 4.29 8.37
N HIS A 18 6.93 3.40 8.95
CA HIS A 18 6.47 2.63 10.11
C HIS A 18 6.33 3.53 11.34
N PRO A 19 5.35 3.27 12.21
CA PRO A 19 5.15 4.06 13.41
C PRO A 19 6.39 4.02 14.32
N ARG A 20 7.00 5.19 14.55
CA ARG A 20 8.13 5.38 15.46
C ARG A 20 7.91 6.67 16.25
N GLY A 21 7.42 6.54 17.49
CA GLY A 21 7.12 7.71 18.31
C GLY A 21 5.95 8.52 17.75
N THR A 22 5.97 9.84 17.96
CA THR A 22 4.89 10.73 17.55
C THR A 22 5.04 11.14 16.08
N LEU A 23 3.92 11.25 15.37
CA LEU A 23 3.90 11.67 13.95
C LEU A 23 3.79 13.19 13.78
N ALA A 24 3.63 13.95 14.87
CA ALA A 24 3.32 15.37 14.82
C ALA A 24 4.40 16.21 14.12
N GLU A 25 5.68 15.89 14.34
CA GLU A 25 6.80 16.60 13.69
C GLU A 25 6.83 16.31 12.19
N GLN A 26 6.65 15.05 11.80
CA GLN A 26 6.56 14.64 10.40
C GLN A 26 5.35 15.29 9.71
N ASP A 27 4.20 15.34 10.38
CA ASP A 27 2.99 15.96 9.85
C ASP A 27 3.20 17.44 9.56
N LEU A 28 3.84 18.16 10.48
CA LEU A 28 4.16 19.58 10.29
C LEU A 28 5.15 19.79 9.13
N GLU A 29 6.15 18.94 9.00
CA GLU A 29 7.09 19.01 7.87
C GLU A 29 6.37 18.75 6.54
N VAL A 30 5.49 17.74 6.49
CA VAL A 30 4.66 17.44 5.33
C VAL A 30 3.77 18.63 4.96
N ASP A 31 3.15 19.30 5.93
CA ASP A 31 2.33 20.50 5.67
C ASP A 31 3.14 21.65 5.08
N GLN A 32 4.31 21.94 5.67
CA GLN A 32 5.21 22.99 5.18
C GLN A 32 5.72 22.68 3.76
N LEU A 33 6.06 21.43 3.47
CA LEU A 33 6.48 21.00 2.14
C LEU A 33 5.32 21.06 1.14
N ASN A 34 4.11 20.69 1.55
CA ASN A 34 2.92 20.79 0.71
C ASN A 34 2.64 22.23 0.27
N GLU A 35 2.87 23.24 1.12
CA GLU A 35 2.75 24.64 0.71
C GLU A 35 3.82 25.05 -0.31
N ARG A 36 5.05 24.54 -0.16
CA ARG A 36 6.20 24.91 -1.01
C ARG A 36 6.24 24.18 -2.34
N LEU A 37 5.62 23.00 -2.44
CA LEU A 37 5.77 22.10 -3.58
C LEU A 37 4.54 22.08 -4.50
N LYS A 38 3.49 22.85 -4.21
CA LYS A 38 2.29 22.96 -5.06
C LYS A 38 2.67 23.13 -6.55
N PRO A 39 1.99 22.43 -7.47
CA PRO A 39 0.81 21.59 -7.26
C PRO A 39 1.11 20.13 -6.82
N PHE A 40 2.37 19.77 -6.54
CA PHE A 40 2.71 18.43 -6.05
C PHE A 40 2.21 18.23 -4.61
N ARG A 41 1.63 17.07 -4.33
CA ARG A 41 1.06 16.71 -3.01
C ARG A 41 1.84 15.58 -2.34
N ILE A 42 2.21 15.78 -1.08
CA ILE A 42 2.71 14.75 -0.18
C ILE A 42 1.57 14.36 0.76
N LEU A 43 1.28 13.08 0.85
CA LEU A 43 0.26 12.49 1.71
C LEU A 43 0.89 12.03 3.01
N LYS A 44 0.24 12.36 4.12
CA LYS A 44 0.58 11.89 5.47
C LYS A 44 0.08 10.46 5.64
N GLY A 45 0.83 9.52 5.09
CA GLY A 45 0.49 8.11 5.17
C GLY A 45 1.13 7.40 6.37
N ILE A 46 0.82 6.13 6.52
CA ILE A 46 1.49 5.23 7.47
C ILE A 46 1.50 3.80 6.93
N GLU A 47 2.55 3.04 7.25
CA GLU A 47 2.52 1.59 7.16
C GLU A 47 2.42 0.97 8.57
N VAL A 48 1.21 0.56 8.93
CA VAL A 48 0.88 -0.04 10.23
C VAL A 48 1.06 -1.55 10.20
N ASN A 49 1.54 -2.14 11.30
CA ASN A 49 1.71 -3.59 11.41
C ASN A 49 0.38 -4.26 11.78
N ILE A 50 0.08 -5.36 11.11
CA ILE A 50 -0.98 -6.30 11.53
C ILE A 50 -0.40 -7.25 12.59
N ARG A 51 -0.90 -7.16 13.82
CA ARG A 51 -0.47 -8.00 14.95
C ARG A 51 -0.98 -9.44 14.81
N VAL A 52 -0.46 -10.33 15.64
CA VAL A 52 -0.79 -11.76 15.64
C VAL A 52 -2.27 -12.03 15.92
N ASP A 53 -2.92 -11.14 16.69
CA ASP A 53 -4.35 -11.19 17.00
C ASP A 53 -5.24 -10.50 15.94
N GLY A 54 -4.65 -9.98 14.85
CA GLY A 54 -5.35 -9.24 13.80
C GLY A 54 -5.51 -7.74 14.07
N SER A 55 -5.17 -7.25 15.27
CA SER A 55 -5.22 -5.81 15.58
C SER A 55 -4.12 -5.02 14.88
N LEU A 56 -4.30 -3.71 14.73
CA LEU A 56 -3.33 -2.81 14.07
C LEU A 56 -2.39 -2.15 15.07
N SER A 57 -1.12 -1.95 14.70
CA SER A 57 -0.10 -1.43 15.61
C SER A 57 -0.31 0.00 16.14
N LEU A 58 -1.29 0.73 15.62
CA LEU A 58 -1.70 2.06 16.06
C LEU A 58 -3.18 2.09 16.46
N PRO A 59 -3.58 2.98 17.39
CA PRO A 59 -4.99 3.18 17.72
C PRO A 59 -5.75 3.88 16.59
N ASP A 60 -7.06 3.66 16.51
CA ASP A 60 -7.93 4.22 15.46
C ASP A 60 -7.83 5.74 15.34
N GLY A 61 -7.70 6.47 16.45
CA GLY A 61 -7.56 7.93 16.41
C GLY A 61 -6.32 8.42 15.68
N GLU A 62 -5.22 7.65 15.69
CA GLU A 62 -4.02 7.96 14.92
C GLU A 62 -4.18 7.58 13.44
N LEU A 63 -4.85 6.46 13.16
CA LEU A 63 -5.15 6.02 11.80
C LEU A 63 -6.09 6.98 11.08
N ALA A 64 -7.14 7.46 11.78
CA ALA A 64 -8.11 8.42 11.27
C ALA A 64 -7.50 9.77 10.87
N ALA A 65 -6.32 10.10 11.41
CA ALA A 65 -5.61 11.33 11.11
C ALA A 65 -4.68 11.20 9.88
N ARG A 66 -4.61 10.04 9.23
CA ARG A 66 -3.76 9.80 8.05
C ARG A 66 -4.53 10.03 6.77
N ASP A 67 -3.83 10.50 5.74
CA ASP A 67 -4.37 10.59 4.37
C ASP A 67 -4.42 9.20 3.69
N TRP A 68 -3.55 8.27 4.11
CA TRP A 68 -3.40 6.94 3.49
C TRP A 68 -2.81 5.91 4.46
N VAL A 69 -3.51 4.80 4.70
CA VAL A 69 -3.08 3.74 5.62
C VAL A 69 -2.83 2.44 4.86
N ILE A 70 -1.60 1.94 4.97
CA ILE A 70 -1.22 0.61 4.54
C ILE A 70 -1.13 -0.30 5.76
N ALA A 71 -1.83 -1.42 5.76
CA ALA A 71 -1.68 -2.46 6.77
C ALA A 71 -0.91 -3.65 6.19
N SER A 72 0.14 -4.11 6.88
CA SER A 72 1.03 -5.16 6.36
C SER A 72 1.43 -6.19 7.42
N LEU A 73 1.68 -7.43 6.96
CA LEU A 73 2.29 -8.49 7.78
C LEU A 73 3.81 -8.30 7.84
N HIS A 74 4.37 -8.20 9.05
CA HIS A 74 5.83 -8.08 9.25
C HIS A 74 6.45 -9.20 10.11
N GLY A 75 5.62 -10.09 10.66
CA GLY A 75 6.07 -11.21 11.45
C GLY A 75 4.96 -12.22 11.74
N ALA A 76 5.36 -13.35 12.35
CA ALA A 76 4.49 -14.49 12.61
C ALA A 76 3.71 -14.94 11.36
N PHE A 77 4.43 -15.07 10.23
CA PHE A 77 3.83 -15.35 8.91
C PHE A 77 3.14 -16.72 8.83
N ASP A 78 3.46 -17.60 9.78
CA ASP A 78 2.91 -18.94 9.98
C ASP A 78 1.67 -18.97 10.89
N ARG A 79 1.28 -17.82 11.48
CA ARG A 79 0.16 -17.73 12.42
C ARG A 79 -1.02 -16.99 11.79
N ASN A 80 -1.96 -17.76 11.26
CA ASN A 80 -3.26 -17.31 10.75
C ASN A 80 -3.16 -16.04 9.87
N PRO A 81 -2.26 -16.01 8.86
CA PRO A 81 -1.99 -14.80 8.09
C PRO A 81 -3.23 -14.31 7.33
N THR A 82 -4.07 -15.22 6.82
CA THR A 82 -5.34 -14.88 6.17
C THR A 82 -6.28 -14.16 7.12
N GLU A 83 -6.58 -14.75 8.28
CA GLU A 83 -7.54 -14.22 9.25
C GLU A 83 -7.11 -12.85 9.77
N ARG A 84 -5.80 -12.66 9.96
CA ARG A 84 -5.22 -11.38 10.36
C ARG A 84 -5.40 -10.31 9.28
N VAL A 85 -5.20 -10.67 8.01
CA VAL A 85 -5.44 -9.75 6.88
C VAL A 85 -6.93 -9.40 6.78
N LEU A 86 -7.82 -10.38 6.90
CA LEU A 86 -9.26 -10.15 6.87
C LEU A 86 -9.69 -9.21 8.01
N ALA A 87 -9.19 -9.42 9.23
CA ALA A 87 -9.45 -8.53 10.36
C ALA A 87 -8.93 -7.11 10.12
N ALA A 88 -7.77 -6.95 9.48
CA ALA A 88 -7.23 -5.63 9.13
C ALA A 88 -8.11 -4.90 8.10
N MET A 89 -8.69 -5.62 7.13
CA MET A 89 -9.61 -5.04 6.14
C MET A 89 -10.91 -4.51 6.76
N ASP A 90 -11.28 -4.98 7.96
CA ASP A 90 -12.49 -4.53 8.66
C ASP A 90 -12.32 -3.20 9.37
N ASN A 91 -11.07 -2.75 9.54
CA ASN A 91 -10.82 -1.42 10.10
C ASN A 91 -11.21 -0.35 9.06
N PRO A 92 -12.04 0.64 9.43
CA PRO A 92 -12.53 1.67 8.51
C PRO A 92 -11.42 2.58 7.99
N HIS A 93 -10.27 2.63 8.68
CA HIS A 93 -9.14 3.47 8.31
C HIS A 93 -8.11 2.74 7.46
N VAL A 94 -8.24 1.43 7.18
CA VAL A 94 -7.30 0.70 6.32
C VAL A 94 -7.69 0.81 4.86
N ASP A 95 -6.89 1.56 4.10
CA ASP A 95 -7.09 1.78 2.67
C ASP A 95 -6.50 0.64 1.83
N CYS A 96 -5.32 0.14 2.20
CA CYS A 96 -4.57 -0.81 1.38
C CYS A 96 -3.88 -1.90 2.22
N ILE A 97 -3.84 -3.13 1.70
CA ILE A 97 -2.97 -4.18 2.24
C ILE A 97 -1.64 -4.19 1.49
N GLY A 98 -0.56 -3.89 2.21
CA GLY A 98 0.80 -3.86 1.68
C GLY A 98 1.41 -5.24 1.58
N HIS A 99 2.23 -5.45 0.52
CA HIS A 99 2.98 -6.67 0.19
C HIS A 99 2.40 -7.94 0.84
N LEU A 100 1.17 -8.28 0.43
CA LEU A 100 0.23 -9.15 1.15
C LEU A 100 0.82 -10.49 1.61
N THR A 101 1.68 -11.11 0.81
CA THR A 101 2.26 -12.41 1.14
C THR A 101 3.52 -12.29 1.99
N ALA A 102 4.02 -11.07 2.19
CA ALA A 102 5.27 -10.72 2.84
C ALA A 102 6.50 -11.49 2.32
N ARG A 103 6.44 -12.01 1.08
CA ARG A 103 7.53 -12.78 0.50
C ARG A 103 8.79 -11.94 0.34
N LYS A 104 9.94 -12.59 0.44
CA LYS A 104 11.22 -12.06 -0.03
C LYS A 104 11.86 -13.07 -0.95
N ILE A 105 11.92 -12.77 -2.25
CA ILE A 105 12.47 -13.66 -3.28
C ILE A 105 13.87 -14.13 -2.86
N ASN A 106 14.08 -15.45 -2.86
CA ASN A 106 15.31 -16.14 -2.43
C ASN A 106 15.69 -15.99 -0.94
N ILE A 107 14.84 -15.38 -0.10
CA ILE A 107 15.13 -15.16 1.33
C ILE A 107 14.03 -15.74 2.23
N ARG A 108 12.77 -15.48 1.90
CA ARG A 108 11.60 -15.89 2.70
C ARG A 108 10.45 -16.29 1.77
N PRO A 109 9.88 -17.51 1.92
CA PRO A 109 8.70 -17.92 1.17
C PRO A 109 7.50 -17.00 1.48
N PRO A 110 6.50 -16.93 0.59
CA PRO A 110 5.25 -16.23 0.89
C PRO A 110 4.55 -16.87 2.09
N ALA A 111 3.84 -16.06 2.89
CA ALA A 111 2.84 -16.54 3.83
C ALA A 111 1.71 -17.26 3.07
N GLU A 112 1.10 -18.26 3.70
CA GLU A 112 -0.02 -19.01 3.14
C GLU A 112 -1.31 -18.18 3.25
N ILE A 113 -1.55 -17.35 2.24
CA ILE A 113 -2.74 -16.50 2.13
C ILE A 113 -3.80 -17.20 1.29
N ASP A 114 -5.02 -17.29 1.83
CA ASP A 114 -6.20 -17.70 1.08
C ASP A 114 -6.75 -16.50 0.29
N PHE A 115 -6.39 -16.46 -1.00
CA PHE A 115 -6.85 -15.42 -1.92
C PHE A 115 -8.34 -15.53 -2.26
N GLU A 116 -8.96 -16.71 -2.11
CA GLU A 116 -10.40 -16.89 -2.34
C GLU A 116 -11.23 -16.20 -1.25
N SER A 117 -10.68 -16.05 -0.04
CA SER A 117 -11.28 -15.25 1.03
C SER A 117 -10.87 -13.78 0.96
N VAL A 118 -9.60 -13.48 0.70
CA VAL A 118 -9.07 -12.10 0.75
C VAL A 118 -9.61 -11.21 -0.37
N VAL A 119 -9.74 -11.73 -1.60
CA VAL A 119 -10.17 -10.90 -2.73
C VAL A 119 -11.63 -10.45 -2.60
N PRO A 120 -12.61 -11.33 -2.28
CA PRO A 120 -13.98 -10.88 -2.00
C PRO A 120 -14.05 -9.89 -0.84
N ARG A 121 -13.28 -10.11 0.24
CA ARG A 121 -13.27 -9.18 1.37
C ARG A 121 -12.73 -7.81 1.00
N ALA A 122 -11.71 -7.74 0.15
CA ALA A 122 -11.20 -6.49 -0.39
C ALA A 122 -12.28 -5.73 -1.19
N VAL A 123 -13.11 -6.42 -1.96
CA VAL A 123 -14.26 -5.82 -2.67
C VAL A 123 -15.31 -5.32 -1.69
N GLU A 124 -15.72 -6.15 -0.73
CA GLU A 124 -16.76 -5.82 0.26
C GLU A 124 -16.40 -4.60 1.10
N THR A 125 -15.14 -4.53 1.53
CA THR A 125 -14.64 -3.47 2.39
C THR A 125 -14.19 -2.24 1.62
N GLY A 126 -13.92 -2.36 0.31
CA GLY A 126 -13.29 -1.30 -0.49
C GLY A 126 -11.78 -1.19 -0.29
N THR A 127 -11.13 -2.14 0.40
CA THR A 127 -9.68 -2.15 0.60
C THR A 127 -8.93 -2.49 -0.70
N PHE A 128 -7.89 -1.72 -1.00
CA PHE A 128 -6.99 -1.96 -2.13
C PHE A 128 -5.92 -3.01 -1.82
N LEU A 129 -5.34 -3.59 -2.86
CA LEU A 129 -4.18 -4.49 -2.73
C LEU A 129 -2.93 -3.91 -3.41
N GLU A 130 -1.76 -4.21 -2.87
CA GLU A 130 -0.48 -3.67 -3.35
C GLU A 130 0.24 -4.60 -4.34
N ILE A 131 0.79 -4.03 -5.42
CA ILE A 131 1.98 -4.55 -6.10
C ILE A 131 3.19 -3.72 -5.66
N ASN A 132 4.00 -4.34 -4.82
CA ASN A 132 5.25 -3.82 -4.32
C ASN A 132 6.35 -4.08 -5.35
N SER A 133 6.94 -3.00 -5.86
CA SER A 133 7.87 -3.09 -6.97
C SER A 133 9.31 -3.42 -6.55
N GLN A 134 9.60 -3.60 -5.26
CA GLN A 134 10.95 -3.97 -4.83
C GLN A 134 11.40 -5.27 -5.51
N PRO A 135 12.62 -5.34 -6.08
CA PRO A 135 13.08 -6.51 -6.84
C PRO A 135 13.08 -7.80 -6.03
N ASN A 136 13.29 -7.68 -4.71
CA ASN A 136 13.26 -8.81 -3.79
C ASN A 136 11.85 -9.11 -3.25
N ARG A 137 10.81 -8.35 -3.61
CA ARG A 137 9.41 -8.61 -3.25
C ARG A 137 8.59 -9.01 -4.48
N LEU A 138 8.36 -8.06 -5.40
CA LEU A 138 7.42 -8.16 -6.52
C LEU A 138 6.05 -8.68 -6.06
N ASP A 139 5.54 -8.19 -4.93
CA ASP A 139 4.37 -8.75 -4.25
C ASP A 139 3.22 -7.76 -4.27
N LEU A 140 2.10 -7.98 -4.95
CA LEU A 140 1.57 -9.25 -5.44
C LEU A 140 2.22 -9.90 -6.67
N ARG A 141 2.18 -11.23 -6.71
CA ARG A 141 2.36 -12.02 -7.95
C ARG A 141 1.31 -11.60 -8.99
N ASP A 142 1.67 -11.77 -10.26
CA ASP A 142 0.85 -11.38 -11.41
C ASP A 142 -0.47 -12.15 -11.45
N THR A 143 -0.46 -13.45 -11.15
CA THR A 143 -1.67 -14.28 -11.06
C THR A 143 -2.64 -13.78 -9.98
N HIS A 144 -2.13 -13.39 -8.81
CA HIS A 144 -2.96 -12.86 -7.71
C HIS A 144 -3.46 -11.44 -8.01
N ALA A 145 -2.61 -10.60 -8.60
CA ALA A 145 -3.03 -9.27 -9.04
C ALA A 145 -4.10 -9.36 -10.13
N ARG A 146 -4.02 -10.34 -11.04
CA ARG A 146 -5.03 -10.61 -12.05
C ARG A 146 -6.36 -10.98 -11.42
N LEU A 147 -6.35 -11.94 -10.49
CA LEU A 147 -7.55 -12.34 -9.73
C LEU A 147 -8.20 -11.13 -9.04
N ALA A 148 -7.41 -10.32 -8.35
CA ALA A 148 -7.89 -9.11 -7.68
C ALA A 148 -8.54 -8.12 -8.67
N GLY A 149 -7.86 -7.85 -9.79
CA GLY A 149 -8.37 -6.96 -10.83
C GLY A 149 -9.66 -7.47 -11.49
N GLU A 150 -9.74 -8.76 -11.81
CA GLU A 150 -10.92 -9.40 -12.41
C GLU A 150 -12.13 -9.34 -11.45
N ALA A 151 -11.90 -9.43 -10.14
CA ALA A 151 -12.94 -9.27 -9.12
C ALA A 151 -13.35 -7.81 -8.85
N GLY A 152 -12.65 -6.82 -9.43
CA GLY A 152 -12.97 -5.39 -9.29
C GLY A 152 -12.16 -4.67 -8.20
N VAL A 153 -11.21 -5.34 -7.55
CA VAL A 153 -10.28 -4.71 -6.60
C VAL A 153 -9.32 -3.81 -7.37
N LYS A 154 -9.15 -2.56 -6.91
CA LYS A 154 -8.11 -1.67 -7.47
C LYS A 154 -6.77 -2.02 -6.84
N VAL A 155 -5.73 -2.02 -7.67
CA VAL A 155 -4.37 -2.39 -7.27
C VAL A 155 -3.49 -1.14 -7.22
N ALA A 156 -2.87 -0.91 -6.08
CA ALA A 156 -1.86 0.14 -5.90
C ALA A 156 -0.48 -0.41 -6.28
N VAL A 157 0.24 0.28 -7.16
CA VAL A 157 1.62 -0.06 -7.53
C VAL A 157 2.55 0.94 -6.85
N ASN A 158 3.46 0.47 -6.01
CA ASN A 158 4.42 1.34 -5.32
C ASN A 158 5.82 0.72 -5.29
N THR A 159 6.78 1.45 -4.75
CA THR A 159 8.19 1.05 -4.76
C THR A 159 8.73 0.64 -3.41
N ASP A 160 8.01 0.84 -2.30
CA ASP A 160 8.53 0.64 -0.93
C ASP A 160 9.93 1.29 -0.76
N ALA A 161 10.06 2.52 -1.27
CA ALA A 161 11.35 3.15 -1.50
C ALA A 161 11.95 3.71 -0.19
N HIS A 162 13.04 3.10 0.25
CA HIS A 162 13.84 3.55 1.38
C HIS A 162 15.02 4.46 0.96
N GLU A 163 15.18 4.69 -0.35
CA GLU A 163 16.23 5.50 -0.94
C GLU A 163 15.84 5.97 -2.35
N LEU A 164 16.49 7.02 -2.86
CA LEU A 164 16.12 7.65 -4.13
C LEU A 164 16.21 6.70 -5.33
N ARG A 165 17.21 5.81 -5.35
CA ARG A 165 17.38 4.85 -6.46
C ARG A 165 16.21 3.85 -6.54
N ALA A 166 15.60 3.51 -5.41
CA ALA A 166 14.49 2.54 -5.37
C ALA A 166 13.22 3.08 -6.06
N LEU A 167 13.10 4.40 -6.28
CA LEU A 167 12.00 4.97 -7.04
C LEU A 167 11.93 4.46 -8.49
N GLN A 168 13.06 4.03 -9.07
CA GLN A 168 13.07 3.45 -10.43
C GLN A 168 12.41 2.07 -10.49
N HIS A 169 12.27 1.40 -9.34
CA HIS A 169 11.73 0.04 -9.30
C HIS A 169 10.27 -0.02 -9.74
N VAL A 170 9.54 1.11 -9.78
CA VAL A 170 8.16 1.20 -10.25
C VAL A 170 7.95 0.53 -11.62
N GLU A 171 8.97 0.53 -12.48
CA GLU A 171 8.94 -0.15 -13.79
C GLU A 171 8.67 -1.65 -13.65
N MET A 172 9.21 -2.30 -12.62
CA MET A 172 8.95 -3.72 -12.34
C MET A 172 7.51 -3.95 -11.87
N GLY A 173 6.96 -3.07 -11.03
CA GLY A 173 5.56 -3.17 -10.63
C GLY A 173 4.60 -2.95 -11.78
N VAL A 174 4.90 -2.01 -12.68
CA VAL A 174 4.13 -1.79 -13.91
C VAL A 174 4.25 -3.01 -14.83
N ALA A 175 5.44 -3.60 -14.98
CA ALA A 175 5.60 -4.84 -15.74
C ALA A 175 4.78 -5.99 -15.14
N GLN A 176 4.76 -6.11 -13.82
CA GLN A 176 3.96 -7.10 -13.09
C GLN A 176 2.45 -6.88 -13.31
N ALA A 177 1.97 -5.63 -13.24
CA ALA A 177 0.58 -5.27 -13.52
C ALA A 177 0.18 -5.60 -14.97
N ARG A 178 1.08 -5.37 -15.94
CA ARG A 178 0.86 -5.73 -17.34
C ARG A 178 0.78 -7.25 -17.53
N ARG A 179 1.64 -8.02 -16.86
CA ARG A 179 1.57 -9.49 -16.87
C ARG A 179 0.27 -10.01 -16.26
N ALA A 180 -0.25 -9.32 -15.26
CA ALA A 180 -1.56 -9.56 -14.67
C ALA A 180 -2.75 -9.10 -15.53
N TRP A 181 -2.49 -8.50 -16.70
CA TRP A 181 -3.49 -7.94 -17.62
C TRP A 181 -4.33 -6.80 -17.01
N LEU A 182 -3.78 -6.12 -15.99
CA LEU A 182 -4.45 -4.97 -15.40
C LEU A 182 -4.50 -3.81 -16.39
N THR A 183 -5.70 -3.24 -16.53
CA THR A 183 -5.94 -2.03 -17.30
C THR A 183 -5.64 -0.78 -16.47
N LYS A 184 -5.60 0.38 -17.13
CA LYS A 184 -5.46 1.68 -16.47
C LYS A 184 -6.49 1.88 -15.35
N ASP A 185 -7.73 1.43 -15.58
CA ASP A 185 -8.82 1.64 -14.64
C ASP A 185 -8.70 0.75 -13.39
N GLN A 186 -8.01 -0.39 -13.49
CA GLN A 186 -7.76 -1.27 -12.35
C GLN A 186 -6.54 -0.85 -11.52
N VAL A 187 -5.62 -0.07 -12.08
CA VAL A 187 -4.45 0.47 -11.35
C VAL A 187 -4.82 1.78 -10.68
N LEU A 188 -4.68 1.84 -9.35
CA LEU A 188 -5.09 2.99 -8.53
C LEU A 188 -4.32 4.27 -8.91
N ASN A 189 -3.00 4.15 -9.11
CA ASN A 189 -2.07 5.26 -9.34
C ASN A 189 -2.31 6.05 -10.64
N THR A 190 -3.18 5.57 -11.53
CA THR A 190 -3.51 6.25 -12.79
C THR A 190 -4.51 7.40 -12.61
N ARG A 191 -4.95 7.60 -11.37
CA ARG A 191 -5.89 8.63 -10.91
C ARG A 191 -5.14 9.78 -10.23
N THR A 192 -5.75 10.95 -10.27
CA THR A 192 -5.35 12.08 -9.41
C THR A 192 -5.72 11.80 -7.95
N TRP A 193 -5.08 12.49 -7.02
CA TRP A 193 -5.40 12.32 -5.60
C TRP A 193 -6.89 12.58 -5.27
N PRO A 194 -7.55 13.66 -5.77
CA PRO A 194 -8.98 13.86 -5.53
C PRO A 194 -9.90 12.78 -6.10
N GLN A 195 -9.43 11.99 -7.05
CA GLN A 195 -10.17 10.83 -7.56
C GLN A 195 -9.95 9.59 -6.68
N ILE A 196 -8.79 9.46 -6.02
CA ILE A 196 -8.51 8.40 -5.06
C ILE A 196 -9.26 8.65 -3.75
N GLU A 197 -9.29 9.89 -3.26
CA GLU A 197 -10.04 10.27 -2.04
C GLU A 197 -11.51 9.83 -2.10
N LYS A 198 -12.14 9.91 -3.27
CA LYS A 198 -13.53 9.47 -3.48
C LYS A 198 -13.73 7.96 -3.49
N LEU A 199 -12.64 7.19 -3.49
CA LEU A 199 -12.65 5.73 -3.48
C LEU A 199 -12.25 5.17 -2.11
N LEU A 200 -11.78 6.02 -1.18
CA LEU A 200 -11.51 5.63 0.20
C LEU A 200 -12.84 5.34 0.91
N LYS A 201 -12.77 4.57 2.00
CA LYS A 201 -13.93 4.16 2.79
C LYS A 201 -14.56 5.32 3.57
#